data_AF-A0A370NAF0-F1
#
_entry.id   AF-A0A370NAF0-F1
#
_cell.length_a   1.000
_cell.length_b   1.000
_cell.length_c   1.000
_cell.angle_alpha   90.00
_cell.angle_beta   90.00
_cell.angle_gamma   90.00
#
_symmetry.space_group_name_H-M   'P 1'
#
loop_
_entity.id
_entity.type
_entity.pdbx_description
1 polymer ?
#
loop_
_entity_poly.entity_id
_entity_poly.type
_entity_poly.pdbx_seq_one_letter_code
_entity_poly.pdbx_strand_id
1 'polypeptide(L)' 'MEHQYGGWIIDATPDFSLGKFFAHARLTRSSPDSDVGVQKHIERDLAWFDTEAEAIHVAHQWALAWIDMRESSAATT' A
#
# COMPACT_ATOMS: atom_id res chain seq x y z
N MET A 1 -7.35 -5.31 -5.11
CA MET A 1 -8.39 -4.26 -5.09
C MET A 1 -7.69 -2.93 -4.98
N GLU A 2 -8.04 -1.97 -5.84
CA GLU A 2 -7.38 -0.67 -5.89
C GLU A 2 -8.21 0.38 -5.12
N HIS A 3 -7.62 0.97 -4.10
CA HIS A 3 -8.23 1.99 -3.23
C HIS A 3 -7.44 3.30 -3.35
N GLN A 4 -8.13 4.44 -3.42
CA GLN A 4 -7.46 5.73 -3.46
C GLN A 4 -7.48 6.41 -2.08
N TYR A 5 -6.34 6.92 -1.61
CA TYR A 5 -6.22 7.63 -0.34
C TYR A 5 -5.11 8.69 -0.40
N GLY A 6 -5.38 9.94 -0.03
CA GLY A 6 -4.36 11.01 0.01
C GLY A 6 -3.62 11.26 -1.31
N GLY A 7 -4.25 11.01 -2.46
CA GLY A 7 -3.61 11.10 -3.79
C GLY A 7 -2.78 9.87 -4.19
N TRP A 8 -2.73 8.84 -3.34
CA TRP A 8 -2.12 7.55 -3.61
C TRP A 8 -3.15 6.51 -4.06
N ILE A 9 -2.72 5.60 -4.93
CA ILE A 9 -3.42 4.36 -5.31
C ILE A 9 -2.80 3.23 -4.51
N ILE A 10 -3.62 2.54 -3.72
CA ILE A 10 -3.29 1.40 -2.88
C ILE A 10 -3.83 0.15 -3.57
N ASP A 11 -2.94 -0.77 -3.93
CA ASP A 11 -3.29 -2.12 -4.34
C ASP A 11 -2.90 -3.08 -3.22
N ALA A 12 -3.91 -3.53 -2.46
CA ALA A 12 -3.76 -4.45 -1.33
C ALA A 12 -4.02 -5.91 -1.74
N THR A 13 -3.72 -6.26 -2.99
CA THR A 13 -3.95 -7.60 -3.52
C THR A 13 -2.91 -8.57 -2.93
N PRO A 14 -3.33 -9.57 -2.14
CA PRO A 14 -2.40 -10.51 -1.53
C PRO A 14 -1.85 -11.48 -2.57
N ASP A 15 -0.68 -12.04 -2.28
CA ASP A 15 -0.13 -13.16 -3.05
C ASP A 15 -0.51 -14.48 -2.37
N PHE A 16 -0.97 -15.47 -3.14
CA PHE A 16 -1.29 -16.78 -2.57
C PHE A 16 -0.19 -17.78 -2.90
N SER A 17 0.50 -18.26 -1.87
CA SER A 17 1.59 -19.21 -2.01
C SER A 17 1.65 -20.14 -0.80
N LEU A 18 2.18 -21.36 -0.97
CA LEU A 18 2.35 -22.32 0.15
C LEU A 18 1.08 -22.59 0.98
N GLY A 19 -0.12 -22.39 0.40
CA GLY A 19 -1.39 -22.54 1.12
C GLY A 19 -1.77 -21.37 2.02
N LYS A 20 -1.07 -20.23 1.95
CA LYS A 20 -1.31 -19.02 2.74
C LYS A 20 -1.41 -17.78 1.85
N PHE A 21 -2.11 -16.77 2.36
CA PHE A 21 -2.22 -15.45 1.75
C PHE A 21 -1.18 -14.51 2.36
N PHE A 22 -0.26 -14.02 1.54
CA PHE A 22 0.77 -13.06 1.91
C PHE A 22 0.23 -11.65 1.72
N ALA A 23 0.21 -10.88 2.81
CA ALA A 23 -0.18 -9.48 2.78
C ALA A 23 0.85 -8.68 1.98
N HIS A 24 0.35 -8.03 0.94
CA HIS A 24 1.14 -7.25 0.00
C HIS A 24 0.42 -5.94 -0.27
N ALA A 25 1.17 -4.83 -0.20
CA ALA A 25 0.65 -3.50 -0.46
C ALA A 25 1.53 -2.81 -1.49
N ARG A 26 0.91 -2.36 -2.59
CA ARG A 26 1.54 -1.53 -3.61
C ARG A 26 0.90 -0.14 -3.61
N LEU A 27 1.72 0.86 -3.34
CA LEU A 27 1.37 2.26 -3.28
C LEU A 27 1.91 2.97 -4.51
N THR A 28 1.05 3.68 -5.23
CA THR A 28 1.42 4.39 -6.46
C THR A 28 0.86 5.80 -6.43
N ARG A 29 1.69 6.82 -6.65
CA ARG A 29 1.23 8.21 -6.79
C ARG A 29 1.77 8.81 -8.08
N SER A 30 0.87 9.40 -8.85
CA SER A 30 1.21 10.22 -10.01
C SER A 30 1.28 11.66 -9.54
N SER A 31 2.47 12.26 -9.59
CA SER A 31 2.63 13.70 -9.38
C SER A 31 2.19 14.42 -10.65
N PRO A 32 1.27 15.41 -10.57
CA PRO A 32 0.92 16.25 -11.73
C PRO A 32 2.03 17.26 -12.05
N ASP A 33 2.86 17.56 -11.05
CA ASP A 33 3.98 18.46 -11.16
C ASP A 33 5.26 17.63 -11.36
N SER A 34 5.88 17.84 -12.52
CA SER A 34 7.27 17.49 -12.79
C SER A 34 7.55 16.11 -13.39
N ASP A 35 8.57 16.13 -14.25
CA ASP A 35 9.28 15.09 -15.02
C ASP A 35 9.87 13.96 -14.13
N VAL A 36 9.39 13.85 -12.89
CA VAL A 36 9.88 12.98 -11.83
C VAL A 36 8.90 11.82 -11.74
N GLY A 37 9.33 10.66 -12.23
CA GLY A 37 8.48 9.50 -12.49
C GLY A 37 7.54 9.07 -11.36
N VAL A 38 6.50 8.32 -11.74
CA VAL A 38 5.48 7.74 -10.85
C VAL A 38 6.12 7.18 -9.58
N GLN A 39 5.78 7.76 -8.41
CA GLN A 39 6.29 7.30 -7.13
C GLN A 39 5.62 5.95 -6.81
N LYS A 40 6.43 4.90 -6.75
CA LYS A 40 5.99 3.54 -6.45
C LYS A 40 6.68 3.05 -5.18
N HIS A 41 5.88 2.59 -4.23
CA HIS A 41 6.37 1.86 -3.06
C HIS A 41 5.65 0.52 -2.98
N ILE A 42 6.40 -0.55 -2.76
CA ILE A 42 5.86 -1.91 -2.77
C ILE A 42 6.41 -2.61 -1.53
N GLU A 43 5.51 -3.12 -0.70
CA GLU A 43 5.88 -3.90 0.48
C GLU A 43 5.21 -5.27 0.41
N ARG A 44 6.02 -6.33 0.42
CA ARG A 44 5.63 -7.72 0.08
C ARG A 44 5.65 -8.69 1.24
N ASP A 45 6.28 -8.32 2.35
CA ASP A 45 6.51 -9.21 3.50
C ASP A 45 5.85 -8.64 4.76
N LEU A 46 4.59 -8.21 4.65
CA LEU A 46 3.88 -7.62 5.79
C LEU A 46 3.50 -8.67 6.83
N ALA A 47 2.92 -9.79 6.37
CA ALA A 47 2.52 -10.95 7.17
C ALA A 47 1.89 -12.03 6.25
N TRP A 48 1.61 -13.22 6.80
CA TRP A 48 0.87 -14.28 6.11
C TRP A 48 -0.34 -14.76 6.93
N PHE A 49 -1.42 -15.07 6.24
CA PHE A 49 -2.71 -15.42 6.83
C PHE A 49 -3.32 -16.65 6.17
N ASP A 50 -4.26 -17.29 6.87
CA ASP A 50 -5.01 -18.42 6.33
C ASP A 50 -6.18 -17.97 5.44
N THR A 51 -6.59 -16.70 5.53
CA THR A 51 -7.66 -16.12 4.72
C THR A 51 -7.23 -14.90 3.92
N GLU A 52 -7.80 -14.75 2.72
CA GLU A 52 -7.56 -13.60 1.84
C GLU A 52 -7.97 -12.28 2.52
N ALA A 53 -9.10 -12.31 3.23
CA ALA A 53 -9.67 -11.13 3.88
C ALA A 53 -8.73 -10.55 4.96
N GLU A 54 -8.06 -11.40 5.74
CA GLU A 54 -7.07 -10.95 6.73
C GLU A 54 -5.84 -10.32 6.05
N ALA A 55 -5.34 -10.95 4.98
CA ALA A 55 -4.19 -10.44 4.24
C ALA A 55 -4.49 -9.07 3.60
N ILE A 56 -5.68 -8.91 3.00
CA ILE A 56 -6.15 -7.63 2.46
C ILE A 56 -6.30 -6.59 3.57
N HIS A 57 -6.93 -6.96 4.70
CA HIS A 57 -7.16 -6.03 5.80
C HIS A 57 -5.86 -5.47 6.36
N VAL A 58 -4.87 -6.34 6.63
CA VAL A 58 -3.57 -5.93 7.17
C VAL A 58 -2.77 -5.13 6.16
N ALA A 59 -2.73 -5.55 4.88
CA ALA A 59 -2.09 -4.79 3.82
C ALA A 59 -2.69 -3.38 3.67
N HIS A 60 -4.01 -3.27 3.76
CA HIS A 60 -4.70 -1.99 3.67
C HIS A 60 -4.44 -1.09 4.89
N GLN A 61 -4.50 -1.62 6.11
CA GLN A 61 -4.20 -0.83 7.32
C GLN A 61 -2.75 -0.32 7.31
N TRP A 62 -1.80 -1.16 6.91
CA TRP A 62 -0.41 -0.74 6.77
C TRP A 62 -0.25 0.38 5.73
N ALA A 63 -0.91 0.25 4.57
CA ALA A 63 -0.88 1.24 3.51
C ALA A 63 -1.38 2.62 3.98
N LEU A 64 -2.50 2.65 4.70
CA LEU A 64 -3.04 3.89 5.27
C LEU A 64 -2.06 4.52 6.26
N ALA A 65 -1.53 3.75 7.21
CA ALA A 65 -0.57 4.24 8.20
C ALA A 65 0.71 4.80 7.55
N TRP A 66 1.20 4.15 6.49
CA TRP A 66 2.36 4.62 5.75
C TRP A 66 2.10 5.94 5.03
N ILE A 67 0.92 6.09 4.40
CA ILE A 67 0.53 7.33 3.72
C ILE A 67 0.37 8.45 4.75
N ASP A 68 -0.34 8.20 5.85
CA ASP A 68 -0.56 9.18 6.92
C ASP A 68 0.76 9.68 7.50
N MET A 69 1.73 8.78 7.74
CA MET A 69 3.06 9.16 8.22
C MET A 69 3.79 10.09 7.24
N ARG A 70 3.64 9.86 5.92
CA ARG A 70 4.28 10.70 4.89
C ARG A 70 3.60 12.05 4.70
N GLU A 71 2.28 12.07 4.58
CA GLU A 71 1.55 13.32 4.39
C GLU A 71 1.64 14.20 5.66
N SER A 72 1.65 13.59 6.85
CA SER A 72 1.93 14.30 8.11
C SER A 72 3.36 14.86 8.14
N SER A 73 4.35 14.12 7.63
CA SER A 73 5.73 14.62 7.53
C SER A 73 5.88 15.77 6.53
N ALA A 74 5.06 15.80 5.47
CA ALA A 74 5.08 16.85 4.46
C ALA A 74 4.45 18.17 4.95
N ALA A 75 3.59 18.13 5.97
CA ALA A 75 2.88 19.30 6.49
C ALA A 75 3.70 20.20 7.46
N THR A 76 5.01 19.95 7.62
CA THR A 76 5.88 20.70 8.57
C THR A 76 6.82 21.70 7.88
N THR A 77 6.48 22.26 6.71
CA THR A 77 7.33 23.28 6.03
C THR A 77 6.58 24.58 5.79
#